data_AF-A0A3A6JFU8-F1
#
_entry.id   AF-A0A3A6JFU8-F1
#
_cell.length_a   1.000
_cell.length_b   1.000
_cell.length_c   1.000
_cell.angle_alpha   90.00
_cell.angle_beta   90.00
_cell.angle_gamma   90.00
#
_symmetry.space_group_name_H-M   'P 1'
#
loop_
_entity.id
_entity.type
_entity.pdbx_description
1 polymer ?
#
loop_
_entity_poly.entity_id
_entity_poly.type
_entity_poly.pdbx_seq_one_letter_code
_entity_poly.pdbx_strand_id
1 'polypeptide(L)'
;MKNNRILLPDGTFQERQYENALIMEHGYQERYEELLMNDTREGMVLAFIISKMDDENELVCSLDTIAQALHYSKASVARAIRLFRERYTDLVTIGKVGNTSRFTIDRNRCFKA
;
A
#
# COMPACT_ATOMS: atom_id res chain seq x y z
N MET A 1 -3.20 -19.69 14.05
CA MET A 1 -2.04 -19.13 13.33
C MET A 1 -2.59 -18.38 12.13
N LYS A 2 -2.47 -17.04 12.06
CA LYS A 2 -2.84 -16.31 10.84
C LYS A 2 -1.88 -16.77 9.73
N ASN A 3 -2.41 -16.98 8.53
CA ASN A 3 -1.58 -17.36 7.38
C ASN A 3 -0.76 -16.13 7.01
N ASN A 4 0.53 -16.09 7.34
CA ASN A 4 1.42 -14.94 7.09
C ASN A 4 1.80 -14.80 5.61
N ARG A 5 1.02 -15.36 4.69
CA ARG A 5 1.31 -15.41 3.26
C ARG A 5 0.06 -15.08 2.46
N ILE A 6 0.21 -14.27 1.42
CA ILE A 6 -0.84 -13.87 0.49
C ILE A 6 -0.60 -14.55 -0.84
N LEU A 7 -1.64 -15.16 -1.40
CA LEU A 7 -1.60 -15.77 -2.73
C LEU A 7 -1.74 -14.67 -3.79
N LEU A 8 -0.71 -14.51 -4.61
CA LEU A 8 -0.71 -13.61 -5.74
C LEU A 8 -1.42 -14.24 -6.96
N PRO A 9 -1.85 -13.44 -7.96
CA PRO A 9 -2.66 -13.93 -9.07
C PRO A 9 -1.94 -14.94 -9.97
N ASP A 10 -0.61 -14.94 -9.94
CA ASP A 10 0.24 -15.89 -10.66
C ASP A 10 0.47 -17.20 -9.89
N GLY A 11 -0.14 -17.35 -8.70
CA GLY A 11 -0.02 -18.53 -7.85
C GLY A 11 1.17 -18.49 -6.89
N THR A 12 1.97 -17.41 -6.87
CA THR A 12 3.08 -17.25 -5.93
C THR A 12 2.59 -16.74 -4.57
N PHE A 13 3.42 -16.91 -3.52
CA PHE A 13 3.11 -16.44 -2.17
C PHE A 13 4.00 -15.29 -1.77
N GLN A 14 3.41 -14.23 -1.23
CA GLN A 14 4.13 -13.10 -0.64
C GLN A 14 3.93 -13.07 0.87
N GLU A 15 5.00 -12.89 1.64
CA GLU A 15 4.89 -12.76 3.10
C GLU A 15 4.17 -11.46 3.52
N ARG A 16 3.32 -11.57 4.54
CA ARG A 16 2.64 -10.44 5.20
C ARG A 16 3.62 -9.70 6.11
N GLN A 17 4.60 -9.01 5.54
CA GLN A 17 5.61 -8.26 6.30
C GLN A 17 5.10 -6.88 6.80
N TYR A 18 3.84 -6.53 6.52
CA TYR A 18 3.28 -5.20 6.80
C TYR A 18 2.74 -5.04 8.22
N GLU A 19 2.43 -6.15 8.92
CA GLU A 19 1.85 -6.11 10.28
C GLU A 19 2.76 -5.42 11.30
N ASN A 20 4.07 -5.31 11.01
CA ASN A 20 5.06 -4.67 11.88
C ASN A 20 5.66 -3.38 11.28
N ALA A 21 5.13 -2.87 10.17
CA ALA A 21 5.80 -1.83 9.39
C ALA A 21 5.44 -0.39 9.80
N LEU A 22 4.35 -0.18 10.56
CA LEU A 22 3.82 1.16 10.86
C LEU A 22 3.40 1.29 12.33
N ILE A 23 3.72 2.43 12.94
CA ILE A 23 3.16 2.90 14.21
C ILE A 23 2.13 3.98 13.87
N MET A 24 0.91 3.85 14.41
CA MET A 24 -0.24 4.66 14.01
C MET A 24 -1.09 5.13 15.19
N GLU A 25 -1.80 6.24 15.01
CA GLU A 25 -2.92 6.61 15.89
C GLU A 25 -4.05 5.57 15.82
N HIS A 26 -4.74 5.36 16.93
CA HIS A 26 -5.68 4.24 17.11
C HIS A 26 -6.78 4.15 16.03
N GLY A 27 -7.39 5.27 15.63
CA GLY A 27 -8.43 5.29 14.58
C GLY A 27 -7.90 5.04 13.15
N TYR A 28 -6.61 5.27 12.93
CA TYR A 28 -5.93 4.96 11.66
C TYR A 28 -5.62 3.47 11.58
N GLN A 29 -5.17 2.90 12.70
CA GLN A 29 -4.83 1.49 12.80
C GLN A 29 -5.98 0.59 12.36
N GLU A 30 -7.20 0.80 12.86
CA GLU A 30 -8.37 -0.05 12.52
C GLU A 30 -8.68 -0.04 11.02
N ARG A 31 -8.60 1.12 10.35
CA ARG A 31 -8.90 1.25 8.92
C ARG A 31 -7.80 0.67 8.04
N TYR A 32 -6.53 0.85 8.44
CA TYR A 32 -5.40 0.19 7.78
C TYR A 32 -5.48 -1.33 7.94
N GLU A 33 -5.78 -1.81 9.14
CA GLU A 33 -5.99 -3.22 9.43
C GLU A 33 -7.13 -3.81 8.61
N GLU A 34 -8.29 -3.15 8.50
CA GLU A 34 -9.39 -3.61 7.65
C GLU A 34 -8.97 -3.73 6.18
N LEU A 35 -8.25 -2.74 5.64
CA LEU A 35 -7.83 -2.76 4.25
C LEU A 35 -6.80 -3.85 3.96
N LEU A 36 -5.86 -4.04 4.89
CA LEU A 36 -4.76 -5.00 4.78
C LEU A 36 -5.20 -6.44 5.09
N MET A 37 -6.15 -6.64 6.01
CA MET A 37 -6.64 -7.98 6.39
C MET A 37 -7.58 -8.59 5.35
N ASN A 38 -8.22 -7.77 4.52
CA ASN A 38 -9.19 -8.24 3.53
C ASN A 38 -8.56 -8.78 2.23
N ASP A 39 -7.21 -8.86 2.13
CA ASP A 39 -6.46 -9.35 0.95
C ASP A 39 -6.95 -8.77 -0.39
N THR A 40 -7.46 -7.54 -0.35
CA THR A 40 -7.95 -6.84 -1.54
C THR A 40 -6.77 -6.38 -2.39
N ARG A 41 -6.98 -6.13 -3.69
CA ARG A 41 -5.92 -5.59 -4.55
C ARG A 41 -5.46 -4.23 -4.04
N GLU A 42 -6.38 -3.46 -3.49
CA GLU A 42 -6.15 -2.20 -2.80
C GLU A 42 -5.25 -2.42 -1.58
N GLY A 43 -5.60 -3.36 -0.70
CA GLY A 43 -4.77 -3.75 0.43
C GLY A 43 -3.34 -4.11 0.01
N MET A 44 -3.19 -4.91 -1.05
CA MET A 44 -1.88 -5.31 -1.56
C MET A 44 -1.05 -4.17 -2.14
N VAL A 45 -1.69 -3.25 -2.87
CA VAL A 45 -1.00 -2.07 -3.38
C VAL A 45 -0.57 -1.15 -2.23
N LEU A 46 -1.42 -0.98 -1.20
CA LEU A 46 -1.07 -0.18 -0.03
C LEU A 46 0.08 -0.80 0.77
N ALA A 47 0.01 -2.12 1.02
CA ALA A 47 1.07 -2.90 1.63
C ALA A 47 2.41 -2.76 0.90
N PHE A 48 2.38 -2.85 -0.44
CA PHE A 48 3.57 -2.62 -1.25
C PHE A 48 4.12 -1.21 -1.05
N ILE A 49 3.27 -0.19 -1.13
CA ILE A 49 3.66 1.22 -0.95
C ILE A 49 4.38 1.40 0.39
N ILE A 50 3.76 0.95 1.49
CA ILE A 50 4.31 1.03 2.85
C ILE A 50 5.68 0.34 2.94
N SER A 51 5.79 -0.87 2.39
CA SER A 51 7.03 -1.65 2.46
C SER A 51 8.21 -1.01 1.72
N LYS A 52 7.93 -0.12 0.76
CA LYS A 52 8.93 0.56 -0.07
C LYS A 52 9.11 2.04 0.25
N MET A 53 8.34 2.58 1.20
CA MET A 53 8.53 3.95 1.68
C MET A 53 9.90 4.10 2.33
N ASP A 54 10.50 5.27 2.09
CA ASP A 54 11.69 5.72 2.79
C ASP A 54 11.37 6.17 4.22
N ASP A 55 12.37 6.67 4.94
CA ASP A 55 12.19 7.14 6.30
C ASP A 55 11.20 8.31 6.33
N GLU A 56 11.12 9.11 5.25
CA GLU A 56 10.20 10.24 5.05
C GLU A 56 8.74 9.86 4.81
N ASN A 57 8.40 8.56 4.93
CA ASN A 57 7.10 8.00 4.54
C ASN A 57 6.72 8.33 3.08
N GLU A 58 7.72 8.51 2.22
CA GLU A 58 7.52 8.80 0.81
C GLU A 58 7.92 7.59 -0.03
N LEU A 59 7.12 7.32 -1.07
CA LEU A 59 7.49 6.43 -2.16
C LEU A 59 7.25 7.15 -3.48
N VAL A 60 8.29 7.25 -4.31
CA VAL A 60 8.16 7.70 -5.70
C VAL A 60 8.38 6.50 -6.61
N CYS A 61 7.32 6.05 -7.28
CA CYS A 61 7.42 4.92 -8.21
C CYS A 61 6.41 5.00 -9.35
N SER A 62 6.68 4.24 -10.42
CA SER A 62 5.73 4.11 -11.54
C SER A 62 4.65 3.09 -11.21
N LEU A 63 3.50 3.17 -11.89
CA LEU A 63 2.46 2.14 -11.78
C LEU A 63 2.94 0.79 -12.32
N ASP A 64 3.84 0.81 -13.29
CA ASP A 64 4.42 -0.40 -13.89
C ASP A 64 5.30 -1.14 -12.87
N THR A 65 6.03 -0.41 -12.03
CA THR A 65 6.83 -0.98 -10.94
C THR A 65 5.96 -1.74 -9.94
N ILE A 66 4.84 -1.14 -9.52
CA ILE A 66 3.88 -1.79 -8.60
C ILE A 66 3.25 -3.02 -9.28
N ALA A 67 2.84 -2.87 -10.54
CA ALA A 67 2.21 -3.93 -11.31
C ALA A 67 3.13 -5.15 -11.45
N GLN A 68 4.41 -4.92 -11.76
CA GLN A 68 5.41 -5.98 -11.84
C GLN A 68 5.64 -6.65 -10.49
N ALA A 69 5.81 -5.86 -9.42
CA ALA A 69 6.09 -6.40 -8.09
C ALA A 69 4.94 -7.26 -7.52
N LEU A 70 3.69 -6.92 -7.86
CA LEU A 70 2.51 -7.63 -7.36
C LEU A 70 1.92 -8.61 -8.37
N HIS A 71 2.55 -8.78 -9.55
CA HIS A 71 2.02 -9.59 -10.65
C HIS A 71 0.60 -9.18 -11.05
N TYR A 72 0.32 -7.88 -10.98
CA TYR A 72 -0.97 -7.26 -11.31
C TYR A 72 -0.93 -6.62 -12.70
N SER A 73 -2.10 -6.45 -13.31
CA SER A 73 -2.20 -5.58 -14.48
C SER A 73 -2.05 -4.11 -14.07
N LYS A 74 -1.49 -3.27 -14.95
CA LYS A 74 -1.42 -1.82 -14.74
C LYS A 74 -2.80 -1.20 -14.50
N ALA A 75 -3.84 -1.71 -15.16
CA ALA A 75 -5.22 -1.27 -14.97
C ALA A 75 -5.74 -1.57 -13.56
N SER A 76 -5.39 -2.74 -13.00
CA SER A 76 -5.73 -3.11 -11.63
C SER A 76 -5.06 -2.18 -10.61
N VAL A 77 -3.77 -1.89 -10.80
CA VAL A 77 -3.03 -0.93 -9.96
C VAL A 77 -3.63 0.48 -10.06
N ALA A 78 -3.91 0.95 -11.28
CA ALA A 78 -4.54 2.25 -11.49
C ALA A 78 -5.90 2.37 -10.82
N ARG A 79 -6.71 1.28 -10.84
CA ARG A 79 -7.99 1.22 -10.14
C ARG A 79 -7.82 1.31 -8.63
N ALA A 80 -6.87 0.56 -8.05
CA ALA A 80 -6.59 0.61 -6.62
C ALA A 80 -6.19 2.03 -6.17
N ILE A 81 -5.31 2.67 -6.93
CA ILE A 81 -4.87 4.04 -6.67
C ILE A 81 -6.01 5.04 -6.80
N ARG A 82 -6.90 4.88 -7.80
CA ARG A 82 -8.10 5.71 -7.91
C ARG A 82 -8.97 5.58 -6.66
N LEU A 83 -9.15 4.37 -6.14
CA LEU A 83 -9.93 4.13 -4.92
C LEU A 83 -9.29 4.76 -3.69
N PHE A 84 -7.96 4.78 -3.57
CA PHE A 84 -7.29 5.54 -2.51
C PHE A 84 -7.62 7.01 -2.57
N ARG A 85 -7.58 7.62 -3.76
CA ARG A 85 -7.92 9.04 -3.96
C ARG A 85 -9.39 9.35 -3.66
N GLU A 86 -10.27 8.36 -3.75
CA GLU A 86 -11.72 8.55 -3.54
C GLU A 86 -12.16 8.24 -2.11
N ARG A 87 -11.54 7.25 -1.45
CA ARG A 87 -12.05 6.66 -0.19
C ARG A 87 -11.06 6.68 0.97
N TYR A 88 -9.78 6.90 0.69
CA TYR A 88 -8.69 6.76 1.67
C TYR A 88 -7.68 7.90 1.56
N THR A 89 -8.17 9.11 1.23
CA THR A 89 -7.34 10.33 1.07
C THR A 89 -6.61 10.71 2.35
N ASP A 90 -7.17 10.31 3.49
CA ASP A 90 -6.59 10.51 4.80
C ASP A 90 -5.49 9.49 5.11
N LEU A 91 -5.48 8.33 4.43
CA LEU A 91 -4.47 7.29 4.62
C LEU A 91 -3.25 7.54 3.74
N VAL A 92 -3.46 7.79 2.44
CA VAL A 92 -2.39 7.99 1.45
C VAL A 92 -2.68 9.24 0.61
N THR A 93 -1.70 10.14 0.57
CA THR A 93 -1.70 11.27 -0.36
C THR A 93 -0.98 10.87 -1.64
N ILE A 94 -1.58 11.15 -2.80
CA ILE A 94 -1.04 10.76 -4.11
C ILE A 94 -0.76 12.00 -4.94
N GLY A 95 0.51 12.28 -5.17
CA GLY A 95 1.04 13.31 -6.06
C GLY A 95 1.64 12.74 -7.36
N LYS A 96 2.20 13.63 -8.17
CA LYS A 96 2.98 13.28 -9.36
C LYS A 96 4.36 13.94 -9.32
N VAL A 97 5.37 13.19 -9.74
CA VAL A 97 6.73 13.70 -9.97
C VAL A 97 7.16 13.24 -11.36
N GLY A 98 7.15 14.17 -12.32
CA GLY A 98 7.32 13.84 -13.74
C GLY A 98 6.29 12.80 -14.20
N ASN A 99 6.78 11.65 -14.68
CA ASN A 99 5.95 10.53 -15.16
C ASN A 99 5.65 9.47 -14.08
N THR A 100 6.04 9.71 -12.83
CA THR A 100 5.86 8.77 -11.71
C THR A 100 4.86 9.29 -10.68
N SER A 101 4.30 8.35 -9.91
CA SER A 101 3.43 8.67 -8.79
C SER A 101 4.27 8.84 -7.53
N ARG A 102 3.96 9.89 -6.75
CA ARG A 102 4.47 10.06 -5.39
C ARG A 102 3.35 9.67 -4.43
N PHE A 103 3.66 8.78 -3.50
CA PHE A 103 2.78 8.34 -2.43
C PHE A 103 3.37 8.82 -1.12
N THR A 104 2.56 9.47 -0.29
CA THR A 104 2.99 10.02 1.00
C THR A 104 1.97 9.62 2.07
N ILE A 105 2.45 9.13 3.21
CA ILE A 105 1.64 8.89 4.41
C ILE A 105 2.00 9.96 5.45
N ASP A 106 0.99 10.57 6.07
CA ASP A 106 1.18 11.61 7.10
C ASP A 106 1.90 11.04 8.33
N ARG A 107 3.17 11.42 8.51
CA ARG A 107 4.04 11.03 9.63
C ARG A 107 3.47 11.37 11.01
N ASN A 108 2.62 12.40 11.12
CA ASN A 108 2.02 12.75 12.40
C ASN A 108 0.97 11.71 12.84
N ARG A 109 0.42 10.95 11.89
CA ARG A 109 -0.67 9.99 12.12
C ARG A 109 -0.21 8.55 11.98
N CYS A 110 0.81 8.32 11.16
CA CYS A 110 1.34 7.02 10.82
C CYS A 110 2.81 7.17 10.41
N PHE A 111 3.74 6.46 11.03
CA PHE A 111 5.15 6.47 10.63
C PHE A 111 5.71 5.06 10.57
N LYS A 112 6.69 4.86 9.68
CA LYS A 112 7.37 3.58 9.56
C LYS A 112 8.09 3.24 10.87
N ALA A 113 7.81 2.06 11.41
CA ALA A 113 8.34 1.56 12.68
C ALA A 113 9.86 1.34 12.64
#